data_AF-A0A2U1MH31-F1
#
_entry.id   AF-A0A2U1MH31-F1
#
_cell.length_a   1.000
_cell.length_b   1.000
_cell.length_c   1.000
_cell.angle_alpha   90.00
_cell.angle_beta   90.00
_cell.angle_gamma   90.00
#
_symmetry.space_group_name_H-M   'P 1'
#
loop_
_entity.id
_entity.type
_entity.pdbx_description
1 polymer ?
#
loop_
_entity_poly.entity_id
_entity_poly.type
_entity_poly.pdbx_seq_one_letter_code
_entity_poly.pdbx_strand_id
1 'polypeptide(L)' 'MFVTSSKRPDVVHVGALFSFDSVIGKAAKIAMEEAVIDVNKDLKILNGTKIKILPQHFTL' A
#
# COMPACT_ATOMS: atom_id res chain seq x y z
N MET A 1 -29.58 -12.71 16.18
CA MET A 1 -29.18 -11.89 15.01
C MET A 1 -27.71 -11.53 15.18
N PHE A 2 -26.84 -11.97 14.26
CA PHE A 2 -25.43 -11.57 14.28
C PHE A 2 -25.28 -10.27 13.49
N VAL A 3 -25.13 -9.15 14.19
CA VAL A 3 -24.67 -7.89 13.59
C VAL A 3 -23.16 -8.00 13.39
N THR A 4 -22.72 -8.33 12.18
CA THR A 4 -21.31 -8.20 11.80
C THR A 4 -21.02 -6.72 11.58
N SER A 5 -20.70 -5.98 12.65
CA SER A 5 -20.14 -4.65 12.52
C SER A 5 -18.75 -4.78 11.90
N SER A 6 -18.69 -4.77 10.57
CA SER A 6 -17.43 -4.70 9.83
C SER A 6 -16.87 -3.30 10.03
N LYS A 7 -16.10 -3.14 11.11
CA LYS A 7 -15.40 -1.89 11.39
C LYS A 7 -14.29 -1.77 10.35
N ARG A 8 -14.30 -0.67 9.57
CA ARG A 8 -13.22 -0.43 8.60
C ARG A 8 -11.89 -0.41 9.34
N PRO A 9 -10.88 -1.14 8.85
CA PRO A 9 -9.56 -1.13 9.48
C PRO A 9 -8.95 0.27 9.35
N ASP A 10 -8.22 0.72 10.36
CA ASP A 10 -7.54 2.01 10.32
C ASP A 10 -6.37 2.00 9.30
N VAL A 11 -5.80 0.82 9.05
CA VAL A 11 -4.69 0.61 8.11
C VAL A 11 -4.89 -0.68 7.33
N VAL A 12 -4.66 -0.63 6.01
CA VAL A 12 -4.62 -1.78 5.11
C VAL A 12 -3.17 -2.03 4.69
N HIS A 13 -2.74 -3.28 4.81
CA HIS A 13 -1.41 -3.72 4.41
C HIS A 13 -1.50 -4.38 3.02
N VAL A 14 -0.74 -3.87 2.06
CA VAL A 14 -0.74 -4.35 0.67
C VAL A 14 0.65 -4.91 0.36
N GLY A 15 0.74 -6.19 0.02
CA GLY A 15 1.99 -6.79 -0.45
C GLY A 15 2.29 -6.38 -1.89
N ALA A 16 3.55 -6.09 -2.19
CA ALA A 16 3.99 -5.79 -3.56
C ALA A 16 5.26 -6.57 -3.90
N LEU A 17 5.19 -7.38 -4.97
CA LEU A 17 6.30 -8.18 -5.46
C LEU A 17 6.82 -7.58 -6.77
N PHE A 18 8.07 -7.12 -6.76
CA PHE A 18 8.76 -6.60 -7.94
C PHE A 18 10.28 -6.74 -7.81
N SER A 19 10.98 -6.76 -8.94
CA SER A 19 12.44 -6.93 -8.99
C SER A 19 13.18 -5.62 -8.70
N PHE A 20 13.66 -5.45 -7.47
CA PHE A 20 14.41 -4.26 -7.01
C PHE A 20 15.75 -4.03 -7.72
N ASP A 21 16.34 -5.09 -8.29
CA ASP A 21 17.71 -5.04 -8.81
C ASP A 21 17.81 -4.39 -10.19
N SER A 22 16.67 -4.14 -10.84
CA SER A 22 16.64 -3.45 -12.13
C SER A 22 16.49 -1.94 -11.97
N VAL A 23 16.92 -1.19 -12.99
CA VAL A 23 16.67 0.26 -13.11
C VAL A 23 15.17 0.57 -12.97
N ILE A 24 14.32 -0.28 -13.55
CA ILE A 24 12.86 -0.16 -13.51
C ILE A 24 12.34 -0.39 -12.09
N GLY A 25 12.87 -1.39 -11.37
CA GLY A 25 12.49 -1.69 -9.98
C GLY A 25 12.81 -0.56 -9.01
N LYS A 26 13.96 0.10 -9.18
CA LYS A 26 14.32 1.29 -8.38
C LYS A 26 13.33 2.44 -8.60
N ALA A 27 12.97 2.70 -9.86
CA ALA A 27 11.97 3.72 -10.19
C ALA A 27 10.57 3.34 -9.67
N ALA A 28 10.18 2.08 -9.79
CA ALA A 28 8.90 1.57 -9.31
C ALA A 28 8.76 1.73 -7.80
N LYS A 29 9.82 1.47 -7.02
CA LYS A 29 9.82 1.69 -5.57
C LYS A 29 9.48 3.14 -5.22
N ILE A 30 10.15 4.10 -5.86
CA ILE A 30 9.93 5.54 -5.61
C ILE A 30 8.50 5.92 -5.98
N ALA A 31 8.03 5.48 -7.15
CA ALA A 31 6.67 5.78 -7.60
C ALA A 31 5.60 5.21 -6.65
N MET A 32 5.81 4.01 -6.12
CA MET A 32 4.92 3.39 -5.15
C MET A 32 4.93 4.11 -3.79
N GLU A 33 6.10 4.53 -3.31
CA GLU A 33 6.21 5.31 -2.06
C GLU A 33 5.47 6.65 -2.17
N GLU A 34 5.64 7.37 -3.29
CA GLU A 34 4.91 8.62 -3.55
C GLU A 34 3.40 8.40 -3.68
N ALA A 35 2.97 7.34 -4.36
CA ALA A 35 1.55 7.00 -4.48
C ALA A 35 0.91 6.71 -3.10
N VAL A 36 1.65 6.06 -2.19
CA VAL A 36 1.17 5.83 -0.81
C VAL A 36 1.04 7.13 -0.04
N ILE A 37 1.98 8.06 -0.20
CA ILE A 37 1.92 9.38 0.44
C ILE A 37 0.69 10.14 -0.05
N ASP A 38 0.49 10.19 -1.37
CA ASP A 38 -0.61 10.93 -1.98
C ASP A 38 -1.99 10.37 -1.56
N VAL A 39 -2.16 9.05 -1.61
CA VAL A 39 -3.40 8.38 -1.18
C VAL A 39 -3.66 8.56 0.32
N ASN A 40 -2.64 8.50 1.16
CA ASN A 40 -2.80 8.69 2.60
C ASN A 40 -3.04 10.15 3.00
N LYS A 41 -2.71 11.10 2.13
CA LYS A 41 -2.94 12.53 2.36
C LYS A 41 -4.39 12.93 2.09
N ASP A 42 -5.05 12.27 1.12
CA ASP A 42 -6.45 12.53 0.83
C ASP A 42 -7.39 11.58 1.61
N LEU A 43 -8.04 12.15 2.62
CA LEU A 43 -9.03 11.45 3.46
C LEU A 43 -10.26 10.97 2.68
N LYS A 44 -10.51 11.47 1.47
CA LYS A 44 -11.64 11.08 0.62
C LYS A 44 -11.41 9.77 -0.14
N ILE A 45 -10.16 9.40 -0.43
CA ILE A 45 -9.86 8.23 -1.27
C ILE A 45 -10.21 6.93 -0.54
N LEU A 46 -9.99 6.89 0.78
CA LEU A 46 -10.20 5.70 1.60
C LEU A 46 -11.03 5.95 2.87
N ASN A 47 -11.79 7.07 2.91
CA ASN A 47 -12.56 7.50 4.09
C ASN A 47 -11.74 7.42 5.40
N GLY A 48 -10.51 7.94 5.38
CA GLY A 48 -9.61 7.95 6.52
C GLY A 48 -8.84 6.65 6.80
N THR A 49 -9.05 5.58 6.02
CA THR A 49 -8.20 4.37 6.11
C THR A 49 -6.86 4.62 5.43
N LYS A 50 -5.75 4.23 6.07
CA LYS A 50 -4.41 4.38 5.49
C LYS A 50 -3.97 3.12 4.74
N ILE A 51 -3.18 3.27 3.69
CA ILE A 51 -2.48 2.18 3.02
C ILE A 51 -1.03 2.14 3.47
N LYS A 52 -0.53 0.94 3.69
CA LYS A 52 0.90 0.65 3.83
C LYS A 52 1.29 -0.44 2.85
N ILE A 53 2.26 -0.14 1.98
CA ILE A 53 2.81 -1.12 1.06
C ILE A 53 3.96 -1.86 1.74
N LEU A 54 3.96 -3.19 1.59
CA LEU A 54 5.01 -4.09 2.03
C LEU A 54 5.73 -4.65 0.78
N PRO A 55 6.79 -3.95 0.31
CA PRO A 55 7.60 -4.44 -0.80
C PRO A 55 8.32 -5.74 -0.40
N GLN A 56 8.18 -6.78 -1.21
CA GLN A 56 8.90 -8.04 -1.04
C GLN A 56 9.91 -8.22 -2.17
N HIS A 57 11.17 -8.29 -1.79
CA HIS A 57 12.29 -8.58 -2.68
C HIS A 57 12.43 -10.09 -2.83
N PHE A 58 12.41 -10.56 -4.08
CA PHE A 58 12.65 -11.95 -4.42
C PHE A 58 13.94 -12.03 -5.24
N THR A 59 15.01 -12.48 -4.60
CA THR A 59 16.27 -12.88 -5.25
C THR A 59 16.23 -14.40 -5.38
N LEU A 60 16.33 -14.90 -6.61
CA LEU A 60 16.54 -16.32 -6.91
C LEU A 60 17.99 -16.71 -6.65
#